data_AF-A0A1X7U459-F1
#
_entry.id   AF-A0A1X7U459-F1
#
_cell.length_a   1.000
_cell.length_b   1.000
_cell.length_c   1.000
_cell.angle_alpha   90.00
_cell.angle_beta   90.00
_cell.angle_gamma   90.00
#
_symmetry.space_group_name_H-M   'P 1'
#
loop_
_entity.id
_entity.type
_entity.pdbx_description
1 polymer ?
#
loop_
_entity_poly.entity_id
_entity_poly.type
_entity_poly.pdbx_seq_one_letter_code
_entity_poly.pdbx_strand_id
1 'polypeptide(L)'
;MLLEAWLEFERESGDEESLEKVKQKLPKKVKKRRKVYRDDGSEGGWEEYWDYVFPDDSSASSNLRLLQVARLWKQKGQSDTESEDEDDDET
;
A
#
# COMPACT_ATOMS: atom_id res chain seq x y z
N MET A 1 -13.30 -19.27 1.14
CA MET A 1 -13.18 -18.33 0.00
C MET A 1 -12.40 -18.99 -1.14
N LEU A 2 -12.46 -18.48 -2.37
CA LEU A 2 -11.83 -19.12 -3.55
C LEU A 2 -10.30 -19.29 -3.40
N LEU A 3 -9.59 -18.25 -2.94
CA LEU A 3 -8.13 -18.30 -2.76
C LEU A 3 -7.68 -19.25 -1.64
N GLU A 4 -8.51 -19.46 -0.62
CA GLU A 4 -8.22 -20.43 0.46
C GLU A 4 -8.29 -21.86 -0.07
N ALA A 5 -9.31 -22.18 -0.87
CA ALA A 5 -9.44 -23.48 -1.51
C ALA A 5 -8.29 -23.75 -2.51
N TRP A 6 -7.85 -22.72 -3.24
CA TRP A 6 -6.68 -22.85 -4.12
C TRP A 6 -5.38 -23.04 -3.33
N LEU A 7 -5.21 -22.36 -2.19
CA LEU A 7 -4.06 -22.58 -1.30
C LEU A 7 -4.02 -24.04 -0.79
N GLU A 8 -5.16 -24.59 -0.38
CA GLU A 8 -5.26 -25.99 0.06
C GLU A 8 -4.91 -26.96 -1.07
N PHE A 9 -5.41 -26.69 -2.28
CA PHE A 9 -5.08 -27.49 -3.46
C PHE A 9 -3.57 -27.46 -3.78
N GLU A 10 -2.93 -26.28 -3.79
CA GLU A 10 -1.49 -26.14 -4.02
C GLU A 10 -0.67 -26.78 -2.89
N ARG A 11 -1.19 -26.82 -1.67
CA ARG A 11 -0.53 -27.49 -0.54
C ARG A 11 -0.54 -29.01 -0.69
N GLU A 12 -1.60 -29.57 -1.25
CA GLU A 12 -1.73 -31.02 -1.45
C GLU A 12 -1.10 -31.51 -2.75
N SER A 13 -1.15 -30.71 -3.81
CA SER A 13 -0.82 -31.15 -5.18
C SER A 13 0.18 -30.26 -5.92
N GLY A 14 0.63 -29.15 -5.33
CA GLY A 14 1.41 -28.11 -6.00
C GLY A 14 2.88 -28.04 -5.61
N ASP A 15 3.58 -27.11 -6.26
CA ASP A 15 4.99 -26.78 -6.03
C ASP A 15 5.15 -25.65 -5.00
N GLU A 16 6.29 -25.62 -4.31
CA GLU A 16 6.58 -24.61 -3.26
C GLU A 16 6.55 -23.17 -3.81
N GLU A 17 6.99 -22.96 -5.06
CA GLU A 17 6.95 -21.66 -5.73
C GLU A 17 5.50 -21.20 -6.01
N SER A 18 4.63 -22.12 -6.43
CA SER A 18 3.22 -21.83 -6.71
C SER A 18 2.46 -21.51 -5.42
N LEU A 19 2.77 -22.25 -4.35
CA LEU A 19 2.21 -22.03 -3.02
C LEU A 19 2.57 -20.64 -2.48
N GLU A 20 3.83 -20.22 -2.66
CA GLU A 20 4.27 -18.88 -2.24
C GLU A 20 3.56 -17.76 -3.04
N LYS A 21 3.37 -17.95 -4.35
CA LYS A 21 2.60 -17.01 -5.19
C LYS A 21 1.15 -16.87 -4.72
N VAL A 22 0.49 -17.98 -4.36
CA VAL A 22 -0.89 -17.94 -3.85
C VAL A 22 -0.95 -17.28 -2.47
N LYS A 23 0.02 -17.56 -1.58
CA LYS A 23 0.13 -16.87 -0.29
C LYS A 23 0.27 -15.36 -0.44
N GLN A 24 1.08 -14.91 -1.39
CA GLN A 24 1.27 -13.47 -1.67
C GLN A 24 -0.02 -12.79 -2.15
N LYS A 25 -0.97 -13.54 -2.73
CA LYS A 25 -2.26 -13.03 -3.22
C LYS A 25 -3.38 -13.04 -2.18
N LEU A 26 -3.16 -13.62 -1.01
CA LEU A 26 -4.20 -13.76 0.01
C LEU A 26 -4.70 -12.37 0.47
N PRO A 27 -6.02 -12.17 0.53
CA PRO A 27 -6.60 -10.90 0.93
C PRO A 27 -6.40 -10.67 2.43
N LYS A 28 -6.16 -9.41 2.79
CA LYS A 28 -6.16 -8.97 4.20
C LYS A 28 -7.55 -8.47 4.55
N LYS A 29 -8.12 -9.04 5.62
CA LYS A 29 -9.41 -8.60 6.16
C LYS A 29 -9.20 -7.33 6.99
N VAL A 30 -9.83 -6.23 6.58
CA VAL A 30 -9.74 -4.94 7.28
C VAL A 30 -11.13 -4.43 7.62
N LYS A 31 -11.25 -3.67 8.71
CA LYS A 31 -12.48 -2.96 9.04
C LYS A 31 -12.45 -1.58 8.39
N LYS A 32 -13.45 -1.27 7.57
CA LYS A 32 -13.63 0.07 6.99
C LYS A 32 -14.95 0.68 7.44
N ARG A 33 -15.00 2.01 7.43
CA ARG A 33 -16.19 2.81 7.75
C ARG A 33 -16.63 3.53 6.49
N ARG A 34 -17.87 3.28 6.05
CA ARG A 34 -18.50 3.98 4.91
C ARG A 34 -19.58 4.91 5.44
N LYS A 35 -19.69 6.11 4.85
CA LYS A 35 -20.86 6.97 5.03
C LYS A 35 -22.06 6.31 4.38
N VAL A 36 -23.13 6.14 5.14
CA VAL A 36 -24.41 5.65 4.63
C VAL A 36 -25.27 6.86 4.29
N TYR A 37 -25.85 6.86 3.09
CA TYR A 37 -26.85 7.83 2.69
C TYR A 37 -28.23 7.19 2.83
N ARG A 38 -29.20 7.92 3.39
CA ARG A 38 -30.60 7.48 3.41
C ARG A 38 -31.21 7.66 2.01
N ASP A 39 -32.38 7.06 1.81
CA ASP A 39 -33.15 7.12 0.56
C ASP A 39 -33.50 8.57 0.12
N ASP A 40 -33.50 9.49 1.09
CA ASP A 40 -33.73 10.94 0.92
C ASP A 40 -32.42 11.73 0.65
N GLY A 41 -31.29 11.06 0.43
CA GLY A 41 -29.98 11.69 0.18
C GLY A 41 -29.33 12.35 1.41
N SER A 42 -30.01 12.36 2.57
CA SER A 42 -29.47 12.86 3.83
C SER A 42 -28.42 11.92 4.42
N GLU A 43 -27.38 12.48 5.07
CA GLU A 43 -26.31 11.71 5.72
C GLU A 43 -26.90 10.86 6.85
N GLY A 44 -26.94 9.54 6.65
CA GLY A 44 -27.62 8.57 7.53
C GLY A 44 -26.76 7.99 8.65
N GLY A 45 -25.45 8.27 8.66
CA GLY A 45 -24.51 7.81 9.65
C GLY A 45 -23.31 7.06 9.07
N TRP A 46 -22.61 6.31 9.91
CA TRP A 46 -21.46 5.49 9.55
C TRP A 46 -21.78 4.02 9.75
N GLU A 47 -21.50 3.19 8.75
CA GLU A 47 -21.59 1.74 8.87
C GLU A 47 -20.18 1.12 8.84
N GLU A 48 -19.94 0.22 9.79
CA GLU A 48 -18.74 -0.62 9.79
C GLU A 48 -18.98 -1.83 8.88
N TYR A 49 -18.12 -2.00 7.87
CA TYR A 49 -18.14 -3.17 7.01
C TYR A 49 -16.75 -3.80 6.96
N TRP A 50 -16.75 -5.11 6.78
CA TRP A 50 -15.54 -5.86 6.52
C TRP A 50 -15.20 -5.75 5.04
N ASP A 51 -13.98 -5.31 4.77
CA ASP A 51 -13.45 -5.22 3.43
C ASP A 51 -12.26 -6.16 3.27
N TYR A 52 -12.10 -6.70 2.07
CA TYR A 52 -11.03 -7.62 1.71
C TYR A 52 -10.09 -6.88 0.76
N VAL A 53 -8.96 -6.43 1.27
CA VAL A 53 -7.95 -5.74 0.47
C VAL A 53 -6.98 -6.77 -0.07
N PHE A 54 -6.95 -6.91 -1.39
CA PHE A 54 -5.97 -7.74 -2.07
C PHE A 54 -4.64 -6.96 -2.18
N PRO A 55 -3.49 -7.62 -1.96
CA PRO A 55 -2.19 -6.99 -2.11
C PRO A 55 -1.95 -6.34 -3.49
N ASP A 56 -2.42 -6.94 -4.58
CA ASP A 56 -2.34 -6.37 -5.95
C ASP A 56 -3.32 -5.20 -6.16
N ASP A 57 -4.38 -5.10 -5.37
CA ASP A 57 -5.40 -4.03 -5.45
C ASP A 57 -5.04 -2.83 -4.56
N SER A 58 -3.82 -2.81 -4.01
CA SER A 58 -3.32 -1.74 -3.16
C SER A 58 -2.98 -0.49 -3.98
N SER A 59 -4.01 0.19 -4.49
CA SER A 59 -3.94 1.55 -5.02
C SER A 59 -3.45 2.57 -3.99
N ALA A 60 -3.38 2.19 -2.70
CA ALA A 60 -2.74 2.94 -1.61
C ALA A 60 -1.23 3.17 -1.82
N SER A 61 -0.62 2.47 -2.77
CA SER A 61 0.78 2.68 -3.19
C SER A 61 1.04 4.07 -3.82
N SER A 62 0.01 4.80 -4.24
CA SER A 62 0.19 6.09 -4.92
C SER A 62 0.76 7.17 -3.99
N ASN A 63 0.29 7.23 -2.73
CA ASN A 63 0.72 8.25 -1.76
C ASN A 63 2.16 8.04 -1.25
N LEU A 64 2.65 6.79 -1.30
CA LEU A 64 4.03 6.46 -0.87
C LEU A 64 5.08 6.96 -1.86
N ARG A 65 4.76 6.99 -3.15
CA ARG A 65 5.67 7.48 -4.19
C ARG A 65 5.98 8.97 -4.04
N LEU A 66 4.99 9.78 -3.66
CA LEU A 66 5.19 11.21 -3.42
C LEU A 66 6.17 11.47 -2.26
N LEU A 67 6.02 10.74 -1.16
CA LEU A 67 6.92 10.84 0.00
C LEU A 67 8.34 10.37 -0.32
N GLN A 68 8.48 9.32 -1.15
CA GLN A 68 9.78 8.87 -1.64
C GLN A 68 10.46 9.93 -2.50
N VAL A 69 9.72 10.56 -3.43
CA VAL A 69 10.23 11.65 -4.28
C VAL A 69 10.60 12.88 -3.44
N ALA A 70 9.79 13.25 -2.44
CA ALA A 70 10.11 14.36 -1.54
C ALA A 70 11.39 14.09 -0.71
N ARG A 71 11.59 12.84 -0.25
CA ARG A 71 12.82 12.44 0.45
C ARG A 71 14.05 12.58 -0.45
N LEU A 72 13.95 12.13 -1.71
CA LEU A 72 15.03 12.27 -2.69
C LEU A 72 15.35 13.74 -2.99
N TRP A 73 14.33 14.60 -3.10
CA TRP A 73 14.52 16.02 -3.33
C TRP A 73 15.21 16.73 -2.15
N LYS A 74 14.82 16.39 -0.92
CA LYS A 74 15.50 16.89 0.29
C LYS A 74 16.97 16.46 0.32
N GLN A 75 17.25 15.19 0.01
CA GLN A 75 18.62 14.67 0.01
C GLN A 75 19.49 15.37 -1.05
N LYS A 76 18.92 15.65 -2.24
CA LYS A 76 19.62 16.38 -3.30
C LYS A 76 19.87 17.85 -2.95
N GLY A 77 18.90 18.52 -2.35
CA GLY A 77 19.09 19.90 -1.89
C GLY A 77 20.14 20.02 -0.78
N GLN A 78 20.30 18.99 0.06
CA GLN A 78 21.36 18.96 1.07
C GLN A 78 22.74 18.72 0.46
N SER A 79 22.85 17.90 -0.59
CA SER A 79 24.13 17.69 -1.28
C SER A 79 24.60 18.88 -2.13
N ASP A 80 23.69 19.71 -2.64
CA ASP A 80 24.06 20.94 -3.37
C ASP A 80 24.53 22.06 -2.41
N THR A 81 23.96 22.16 -1.20
CA THR A 81 24.42 23.15 -0.19
C THR A 81 25.78 22.79 0.41
N GLU A 82 26.07 21.50 0.60
CA GLU A 82 27.34 21.07 1.20
C GLU A 82 28.56 21.18 0.25
N SER A 83 28.31 21.41 -1.05
CA SER A 83 29.37 21.66 -2.06
C SER A 83 29.65 23.15 -2.32
N GLU A 84 28.87 24.08 -1.76
CA GLU A 84 29.10 25.53 -1.92
C GLU A 84 29.85 26.15 -0.73
N ASP A 85 29.93 25.46 0.42
CA ASP A 85 30.61 25.95 1.63
C ASP A 85 32.10 25.53 1.73
N GLU A 86 32.63 24.66 0.86
CA GLU A 86 34.06 24.25 0.87
C GLU A 86 34.98 25.08 -0.06
N ASP A 87 34.42 25.93 -0.94
CA ASP A 87 35.22 26.74 -1.90
C ASP A 87 35.46 28.20 -1.46
N ASP A 88 34.98 28.65 -0.29
CA ASP A 88 35.09 30.07 0.18
C ASP A 88 36.13 30.32 1.29
N ASP A 89 36.84 29.29 1.81
CA ASP A 89 37.82 29.42 2.92
C ASP A 89 39.31 29.32 2.50
N GLU A 90 39.64 29.48 1.20
CA GLU A 90 41.04 29.56 0.75
C GLU A 90 41.27 30.72 -0.25
N THR A 91 41.10 31.98 0.19
CA THR A 91 41.76 33.16 -0.43
C THR A 91 42.22 34.20 0.58
#